data_AF-A0A970E0M0-F1
#
_entry.id   AF-A0A970E0M0-F1
#
_cell.length_a   1.000
_cell.length_b   1.000
_cell.length_c   1.000
_cell.angle_alpha   90.00
_cell.angle_beta   90.00
_cell.angle_gamma   90.00
#
_symmetry.space_group_name_H-M   'P 1'
#
loop_
_entity.id
_entity.type
_entity.pdbx_description
1 polymer ?
#
loop_
_entity_poly.entity_id
_entity_poly.type
_entity_poly.pdbx_seq_one_letter_code
_entity_poly.pdbx_strand_id
1 'polypeptide(L)'
;MTVIVAMILACVTAVFAASASAEEFSLVAENDHLRLYARASDGQLIVEQVETGLRWTSNPDVSTLENYDFLSATWQDTLASPVYFEYFDSRRNVRSANIYSGNPEMAYAEIVDGFEMSYYFPSIEIGFTVQYRLDRDALVATIPWETVSVGDELRLLSIRVLPFLGAQPSSDPDGYMVVPDGSGGLIRFKKQASLHQTGFQEWVYGPDPASAQTTYDPYREPVTLPIFGLHAHGQAFLGIIEGGQETARVVATPAGVITELNWITAEFFYSQPVMMRTSRQGGGIRVFDENPFPGDRSVRFYFLRPEKTAYVEMAERYRSYLMGFQGAERLAHDAKTPPLLVRFFGADFESGSFGRVMQPMTTFTQAAEIVEVLQKSGIDELWVSYMGWNNLGINGNLPKRLPAEKALGGNQGLRELANFLAKRGIPLILEDNYSLARGTRNGFRSTSEASRTAFNDIVRYIRPGQS
;
A
#
# COMPACT_ATOMS: atom_id res chain seq x y z
N MET A 1 -88.45 -12.41 -4.25
CA MET A 1 -88.25 -11.64 -5.49
C MET A 1 -87.89 -10.23 -5.06
N THR A 2 -86.75 -9.60 -5.34
CA THR A 2 -85.61 -9.91 -6.20
C THR A 2 -84.51 -8.90 -5.82
N VAL A 3 -83.33 -9.41 -5.48
CA VAL A 3 -81.96 -8.87 -5.66
C VAL A 3 -81.66 -7.41 -5.29
N ILE A 4 -80.89 -7.26 -4.20
CA ILE A 4 -79.98 -6.14 -3.94
C ILE A 4 -78.71 -6.35 -4.78
N VAL A 5 -78.39 -5.42 -5.67
CA VAL A 5 -77.14 -5.42 -6.44
C VAL A 5 -76.07 -4.70 -5.62
N ALA A 6 -75.07 -5.45 -5.15
CA ALA A 6 -73.85 -4.91 -4.57
C ALA A 6 -72.86 -4.58 -5.69
N MET A 7 -72.47 -3.30 -5.80
CA MET A 7 -71.36 -2.85 -6.64
C MET A 7 -70.06 -3.05 -5.85
N ILE A 8 -69.28 -4.07 -6.21
CA ILE A 8 -67.90 -4.24 -5.74
C ILE A 8 -66.99 -3.43 -6.66
N LEU A 9 -66.39 -2.36 -6.14
CA LEU A 9 -65.34 -1.60 -6.80
C LEU A 9 -64.01 -2.34 -6.56
N ALA A 10 -63.58 -3.16 -7.52
CA ALA A 10 -62.26 -3.78 -7.50
C ALA A 10 -61.20 -2.77 -7.99
N CYS A 11 -60.42 -2.23 -7.06
CA CYS A 11 -59.14 -1.58 -7.39
C CYS A 11 -58.17 -2.65 -7.89
N VAL A 12 -57.97 -2.71 -9.20
CA VAL A 12 -56.85 -3.46 -9.80
C VAL A 12 -55.65 -2.53 -9.80
N THR A 13 -54.80 -2.62 -8.77
CA THR A 13 -53.42 -2.12 -8.85
C THR A 13 -52.62 -3.11 -9.69
N ALA A 14 -52.35 -2.75 -10.95
CA ALA A 14 -51.41 -3.48 -11.79
C ALA A 14 -50.00 -3.30 -11.21
N VAL A 15 -49.51 -4.32 -10.52
CA VAL A 15 -48.09 -4.47 -10.19
C VAL A 15 -47.40 -4.97 -11.45
N PHE A 16 -46.75 -4.05 -12.17
CA PHE A 16 -45.64 -4.43 -13.04
C PHE A 16 -44.38 -4.45 -12.17
N ALA A 17 -44.08 -5.62 -11.61
CA ALA A 17 -42.77 -5.89 -11.03
C ALA A 17 -41.87 -6.45 -12.14
N ALA A 18 -40.74 -5.78 -12.33
CA ALA A 18 -39.69 -6.14 -13.27
C ALA A 18 -39.20 -7.59 -13.02
N SER A 19 -39.16 -8.39 -14.08
CA SER A 19 -38.54 -9.70 -14.08
C SER A 19 -37.10 -9.58 -14.61
N ALA A 20 -36.16 -9.43 -13.69
CA ALA A 20 -34.79 -9.94 -13.77
C ALA A 20 -34.44 -10.33 -12.32
N SER A 21 -34.17 -11.60 -12.07
CA SER A 21 -34.15 -12.20 -10.73
C SER A 21 -33.17 -11.50 -9.79
N ALA A 22 -33.69 -10.79 -8.79
CA ALA A 22 -32.91 -10.38 -7.62
C ALA A 22 -32.74 -11.61 -6.73
N GLU A 23 -31.63 -12.34 -6.87
CA GLU A 23 -31.20 -13.21 -5.78
C GLU A 23 -30.88 -12.32 -4.57
N GLU A 24 -31.57 -12.56 -3.46
CA GLU A 24 -31.34 -11.87 -2.19
C GLU A 24 -30.00 -12.31 -1.59
N PHE A 25 -29.38 -11.43 -0.79
CA PHE A 25 -28.21 -11.79 0.00
C PHE A 25 -28.59 -12.85 1.04
N SER A 26 -27.89 -14.00 1.05
CA SER A 26 -28.05 -15.07 2.06
C SER A 26 -27.00 -14.94 3.15
N LEU A 27 -27.35 -15.28 4.41
CA LEU A 27 -26.38 -15.39 5.50
C LEU A 27 -25.55 -16.66 5.31
N VAL A 28 -24.21 -16.52 5.25
CA VAL A 28 -23.29 -17.63 4.93
C VAL A 28 -22.31 -17.95 6.05
N ALA A 29 -22.05 -16.98 6.94
CA ALA A 29 -21.27 -17.19 8.15
C ALA A 29 -21.66 -16.20 9.25
N GLU A 30 -21.52 -16.61 10.50
CA GLU A 30 -21.77 -15.78 11.69
C GLU A 30 -20.85 -16.22 12.83
N ASN A 31 -20.36 -15.26 13.59
CA ASN A 31 -19.69 -15.49 14.88
C ASN A 31 -20.12 -14.41 15.89
N ASP A 32 -19.46 -14.33 17.05
CA ASP A 32 -19.82 -13.38 18.11
C ASP A 32 -19.67 -11.89 17.72
N HIS A 33 -18.98 -11.60 16.61
CA HIS A 33 -18.65 -10.24 16.18
C HIS A 33 -19.33 -9.84 14.86
N LEU A 34 -19.36 -10.73 13.88
CA LEU A 34 -19.74 -10.43 12.50
C LEU A 34 -20.72 -11.46 11.94
N ARG A 35 -21.61 -10.96 11.07
CA ARG A 35 -22.38 -11.76 10.10
C ARG A 35 -21.90 -11.43 8.70
N LEU A 36 -21.69 -12.47 7.89
CA LEU A 36 -21.35 -12.36 6.49
C LEU A 36 -22.52 -12.83 5.64
N TYR A 37 -22.98 -11.97 4.75
CA TYR A 37 -23.98 -12.29 3.75
C TYR A 37 -23.35 -12.28 2.36
N ALA A 38 -23.78 -13.18 1.48
CA ALA A 38 -23.29 -13.27 0.10
C ALA A 38 -24.45 -13.28 -0.90
N ARG A 39 -24.20 -12.78 -2.10
CA ARG A 39 -25.09 -12.99 -3.25
C ARG A 39 -24.44 -13.98 -4.20
N ALA A 40 -25.04 -15.17 -4.31
CA ALA A 40 -24.48 -16.29 -5.06
C ALA A 40 -24.35 -16.02 -6.57
N SER A 41 -25.16 -15.11 -7.13
CA SER A 41 -25.11 -14.77 -8.56
C SER A 41 -23.81 -14.07 -9.00
N ASP A 42 -23.13 -13.33 -8.12
CA ASP A 42 -22.00 -12.48 -8.51
C ASP A 42 -20.91 -12.26 -7.46
N GLY A 43 -21.12 -12.71 -6.23
CA GLY A 43 -20.13 -12.65 -5.16
C GLY A 43 -20.08 -11.30 -4.45
N GLN A 44 -21.08 -10.43 -4.66
CA GLN A 44 -21.25 -9.28 -3.76
C GLN A 44 -21.51 -9.77 -2.33
N LEU A 45 -21.08 -8.97 -1.34
CA LEU A 45 -21.23 -9.30 0.06
C LEU A 45 -21.71 -8.14 0.92
N ILE A 46 -22.25 -8.49 2.08
CA ILE A 46 -22.55 -7.57 3.18
C ILE A 46 -21.89 -8.11 4.44
N VAL A 47 -21.12 -7.28 5.14
CA VAL A 47 -20.66 -7.57 6.50
C VAL A 47 -21.49 -6.76 7.48
N GLU A 48 -22.08 -7.43 8.47
CA GLU A 48 -22.82 -6.79 9.55
C GLU A 48 -22.10 -7.02 10.88
N GLN A 49 -21.94 -5.97 11.68
CA GLN A 49 -21.50 -6.09 13.07
C GLN A 49 -22.67 -6.59 13.94
N VAL A 50 -22.49 -7.71 14.65
CA VAL A 50 -23.53 -8.32 15.48
C VAL A 50 -24.01 -7.38 16.59
N GLU A 51 -23.09 -6.66 17.23
CA GLU A 51 -23.39 -5.79 18.38
C GLU A 51 -24.17 -4.53 17.97
N THR A 52 -23.87 -3.93 16.82
CA THR A 52 -24.37 -2.61 16.42
C THR A 52 -25.39 -2.67 15.28
N GLY A 53 -25.44 -3.77 14.53
CA GLY A 53 -26.23 -3.90 13.30
C GLY A 53 -25.69 -3.07 12.13
N LEU A 54 -24.53 -2.41 12.26
CA LEU A 54 -23.92 -1.65 11.18
C LEU A 54 -23.49 -2.55 10.04
N ARG A 55 -23.78 -2.14 8.80
CA ARG A 55 -23.57 -2.92 7.59
C ARG A 55 -22.60 -2.24 6.62
N TRP A 56 -21.73 -3.06 6.04
CA TRP A 56 -20.77 -2.69 5.00
C TRP A 56 -21.02 -3.51 3.75
N THR A 57 -21.28 -2.84 2.63
CA THR A 57 -21.51 -3.49 1.33
C THR A 57 -20.23 -3.48 0.50
N SER A 58 -19.97 -4.56 -0.25
CA SER A 58 -18.84 -4.65 -1.18
C SER A 58 -18.89 -3.61 -2.29
N ASN A 59 -20.11 -3.19 -2.64
CA ASN A 59 -20.43 -2.29 -3.74
C ASN A 59 -21.38 -1.19 -3.25
N PRO A 60 -21.30 0.02 -3.81
CA PRO A 60 -22.17 1.12 -3.43
C PRO A 60 -23.59 0.90 -3.98
N ASP A 61 -24.58 1.46 -3.30
CA ASP A 61 -25.93 1.57 -3.84
C ASP A 61 -25.97 2.64 -4.94
N VAL A 62 -25.84 2.19 -6.19
CA VAL A 62 -25.78 3.06 -7.36
C VAL A 62 -27.05 3.90 -7.57
N SER A 63 -28.19 3.47 -7.01
CA SER A 63 -29.45 4.22 -7.11
C SER A 63 -29.44 5.55 -6.34
N THR A 64 -28.49 5.67 -5.40
CA THR A 64 -28.32 6.86 -4.56
C THR A 64 -27.21 7.80 -5.06
N LEU A 65 -26.50 7.43 -6.13
CA LEU A 65 -25.36 8.17 -6.63
C LEU A 65 -25.78 9.26 -7.62
N GLU A 66 -25.41 10.50 -7.31
CA GLU A 66 -25.53 11.59 -8.27
C GLU A 66 -24.67 11.30 -9.51
N ASN A 67 -25.17 11.71 -10.68
CA ASN A 67 -24.49 11.59 -11.97
C ASN A 67 -24.09 10.16 -12.40
N TYR A 68 -24.64 9.11 -11.77
CA TYR A 68 -24.37 7.72 -12.16
C TYR A 68 -24.66 7.45 -13.64
N ASP A 69 -25.76 7.99 -14.15
CA ASP A 69 -26.17 7.85 -15.56
C ASP A 69 -25.22 8.53 -16.55
N PHE A 70 -24.36 9.45 -16.07
CA PHE A 70 -23.33 10.11 -16.90
C PHE A 70 -21.98 9.36 -16.90
N LEU A 71 -21.82 8.34 -16.06
CA LEU A 71 -20.65 7.46 -16.11
C LEU A 71 -20.67 6.64 -17.41
N SER A 72 -19.48 6.27 -17.89
CA SER A 72 -19.42 5.29 -18.98
C SER A 72 -19.98 3.94 -18.51
N ALA A 73 -20.52 3.14 -19.43
CA ALA A 73 -21.02 1.78 -19.13
C ALA A 73 -19.96 0.95 -18.38
N THR A 74 -18.68 1.06 -18.78
CA THR A 74 -17.58 0.39 -18.08
C THR A 74 -17.47 0.77 -16.61
N TRP A 75 -17.67 2.04 -16.25
CA TRP A 75 -17.62 2.49 -14.85
C TRP A 75 -18.88 2.12 -14.07
N GLN A 76 -20.04 2.09 -14.72
CA GLN A 76 -21.27 1.56 -14.13
C GLN A 76 -21.11 0.07 -13.75
N ASP A 77 -20.61 -0.75 -14.69
CA ASP A 77 -20.29 -2.15 -14.45
C ASP A 77 -19.22 -2.33 -13.36
N THR A 78 -18.22 -1.45 -13.34
CA THR A 78 -17.14 -1.51 -12.36
C THR A 78 -17.65 -1.21 -10.95
N LEU A 79 -18.57 -0.26 -10.78
CA LEU A 79 -19.21 0.03 -9.49
C LEU A 79 -20.06 -1.14 -8.99
N ALA A 80 -20.65 -1.95 -9.88
CA ALA A 80 -21.42 -3.13 -9.52
C ALA A 80 -20.57 -4.41 -9.36
N SER A 81 -19.27 -4.36 -9.64
CA SER A 81 -18.39 -5.53 -9.59
C SER A 81 -17.62 -5.62 -8.26
N PRO A 82 -17.60 -6.78 -7.57
CA PRO A 82 -16.79 -6.96 -6.36
C PRO A 82 -15.29 -7.09 -6.65
N VAL A 83 -14.92 -7.27 -7.93
CA VAL A 83 -13.53 -7.36 -8.40
C VAL A 83 -13.28 -6.47 -9.61
N TYR A 84 -12.08 -5.96 -9.74
CA TYR A 84 -11.60 -5.25 -10.92
C TYR A 84 -10.19 -5.74 -11.22
N PHE A 85 -9.86 -6.01 -12.47
CA PHE A 85 -8.52 -6.47 -12.81
C PHE A 85 -8.02 -5.88 -14.12
N GLU A 86 -6.70 -5.76 -14.20
CA GLU A 86 -6.00 -5.36 -15.42
C GLU A 86 -5.26 -6.55 -16.00
N TYR A 87 -5.18 -6.61 -17.33
CA TYR A 87 -4.45 -7.63 -18.06
C TYR A 87 -3.84 -7.07 -19.35
N PHE A 88 -2.85 -7.75 -19.90
CA PHE A 88 -2.37 -7.46 -21.24
C PHE A 88 -3.08 -8.33 -22.27
N ASP A 89 -3.60 -7.67 -23.31
CA ASP A 89 -4.07 -8.37 -24.50
C ASP A 89 -2.91 -8.91 -25.35
N SER A 90 -3.20 -9.79 -26.32
CA SER A 90 -2.19 -10.35 -27.23
C SER A 90 -1.43 -9.30 -28.05
N ARG A 91 -1.94 -8.05 -28.09
CA ARG A 91 -1.31 -6.89 -28.72
C ARG A 91 -0.52 -6.02 -27.73
N ARG A 92 -0.34 -6.48 -26.49
CA ARG A 92 0.41 -5.81 -25.42
C ARG A 92 -0.18 -4.47 -24.98
N ASN A 93 -1.50 -4.30 -25.10
CA ASN A 93 -2.20 -3.17 -24.49
C ASN A 93 -2.73 -3.54 -23.10
N VAL A 94 -2.60 -2.61 -22.15
CA VAL A 94 -3.29 -2.73 -20.87
C VAL A 94 -4.79 -2.62 -21.14
N ARG A 95 -5.52 -3.65 -20.73
CA ARG A 95 -6.98 -3.70 -20.71
C ARG A 95 -7.44 -3.88 -19.28
N SER A 96 -8.67 -3.49 -19.01
CA SER A 96 -9.33 -3.75 -17.74
C SER A 96 -10.60 -4.54 -17.95
N ALA A 97 -10.94 -5.32 -16.95
CA ALA A 97 -12.14 -6.14 -16.93
C ALA A 97 -12.71 -6.21 -15.49
N ASN A 98 -13.98 -6.61 -15.44
CA ASN A 98 -14.79 -6.78 -14.25
C ASN A 98 -15.77 -7.94 -14.51
N ILE A 99 -16.64 -8.30 -13.56
CA ILE A 99 -17.52 -9.47 -13.69
C ILE A 99 -18.58 -9.36 -14.80
N TYR A 100 -18.74 -8.20 -15.45
CA TYR A 100 -19.64 -8.02 -16.59
C TYR A 100 -18.91 -8.11 -17.93
N SER A 101 -17.59 -8.29 -17.91
CA SER A 101 -16.75 -8.35 -19.11
C SER A 101 -16.80 -9.73 -19.76
N GLY A 102 -17.33 -9.82 -20.98
CA GLY A 102 -17.19 -11.02 -21.81
C GLY A 102 -17.93 -12.26 -21.29
N ASN A 103 -19.01 -12.09 -20.52
CA ASN A 103 -19.86 -13.13 -19.95
C ASN A 103 -19.07 -14.21 -19.20
N PRO A 104 -18.49 -13.89 -18.03
CA PRO A 104 -17.71 -14.87 -17.28
C PRO A 104 -18.57 -16.04 -16.81
N GLU A 105 -17.92 -17.18 -16.70
CA GLU A 105 -18.41 -18.32 -15.93
C GLU A 105 -18.13 -18.03 -14.45
N MET A 106 -19.17 -18.08 -13.64
CA MET A 106 -19.11 -17.80 -12.20
C MET A 106 -19.57 -19.03 -11.42
N ALA A 107 -18.83 -19.39 -10.37
CA ALA A 107 -19.18 -20.50 -9.50
C ALA A 107 -19.07 -20.09 -8.03
N TYR A 108 -20.16 -20.32 -7.29
CA TYR A 108 -20.28 -20.02 -5.88
C TYR A 108 -20.17 -21.29 -5.05
N ALA A 109 -19.46 -21.23 -3.93
CA ALA A 109 -19.46 -22.29 -2.92
C ALA A 109 -19.38 -21.70 -1.50
N GLU A 110 -20.18 -22.25 -0.58
CA GLU A 110 -20.00 -22.01 0.85
C GLU A 110 -18.75 -22.75 1.35
N ILE A 111 -17.98 -22.09 2.21
CA ILE A 111 -16.79 -22.64 2.85
C ILE A 111 -16.88 -22.42 4.36
N VAL A 112 -16.02 -23.09 5.13
CA VAL A 112 -15.96 -22.87 6.58
C VAL A 112 -15.72 -21.37 6.86
N ASP A 113 -16.59 -20.80 7.69
CA ASP A 113 -16.60 -19.40 8.08
C ASP A 113 -16.78 -18.39 6.93
N GLY A 114 -17.32 -18.80 5.77
CA GLY A 114 -17.68 -17.85 4.71
C GLY A 114 -18.05 -18.47 3.36
N PHE A 115 -17.58 -17.86 2.27
CA PHE A 115 -17.85 -18.36 0.90
C PHE A 115 -16.68 -18.07 -0.05
N GLU A 116 -16.68 -18.72 -1.20
CA GLU A 116 -15.79 -18.40 -2.32
C GLU A 116 -16.58 -18.16 -3.61
N MET A 117 -16.02 -17.29 -4.45
CA MET A 117 -16.52 -17.02 -5.79
C MET A 117 -15.39 -17.20 -6.79
N SER A 118 -15.55 -18.16 -7.69
CA SER A 118 -14.65 -18.40 -8.81
C SER A 118 -15.15 -17.66 -10.05
N TYR A 119 -14.27 -16.94 -10.70
CA TYR A 119 -14.53 -16.25 -11.95
C TYR A 119 -13.61 -16.83 -13.02
N TYR A 120 -14.17 -17.22 -14.16
CA TYR A 120 -13.42 -17.56 -15.36
C TYR A 120 -13.96 -16.76 -16.53
N PHE A 121 -13.08 -16.13 -17.30
CA PHE A 121 -13.43 -15.24 -18.39
C PHE A 121 -13.02 -15.88 -19.73
N PRO A 122 -13.88 -16.66 -20.41
CA PRO A 122 -13.46 -17.49 -21.55
C PRO A 122 -12.86 -16.68 -22.70
N SER A 123 -13.37 -15.48 -22.94
CA SER A 123 -12.90 -14.60 -24.02
C SER A 123 -11.48 -14.05 -23.83
N ILE A 124 -10.97 -14.10 -22.59
CA ILE A 124 -9.63 -13.64 -22.23
C ILE A 124 -8.87 -14.68 -21.39
N GLU A 125 -9.34 -15.93 -21.36
CA GLU A 125 -8.67 -17.08 -20.73
C GLU A 125 -8.04 -16.79 -19.36
N ILE A 126 -8.69 -15.96 -18.53
CA ILE A 126 -8.22 -15.60 -17.19
C ILE A 126 -9.22 -16.15 -16.19
N GLY A 127 -8.72 -16.81 -15.15
CA GLY A 127 -9.52 -17.28 -14.03
C GLY A 127 -8.85 -17.02 -12.69
N PHE A 128 -9.65 -16.86 -11.65
CA PHE A 128 -9.21 -16.75 -10.26
C PHE A 128 -10.40 -16.98 -9.32
N THR A 129 -10.11 -17.32 -8.07
CA THR A 129 -11.12 -17.44 -7.01
C THR A 129 -10.85 -16.43 -5.91
N VAL A 130 -11.90 -15.80 -5.39
CA VAL A 130 -11.81 -14.98 -4.17
C VAL A 130 -12.53 -15.71 -3.06
N GLN A 131 -11.83 -15.95 -1.96
CA GLN A 131 -12.37 -16.49 -0.72
C GLN A 131 -12.62 -15.37 0.27
N TYR A 132 -13.80 -15.36 0.88
CA TYR A 132 -14.20 -14.42 1.92
C TYR A 132 -14.51 -15.21 3.18
N ARG A 133 -13.73 -14.98 4.25
CA ARG A 133 -13.89 -15.70 5.53
C ARG A 133 -13.96 -14.74 6.71
N LEU A 134 -14.78 -15.07 7.69
CA LEU A 134 -14.74 -14.46 9.01
C LEU A 134 -13.58 -15.07 9.81
N ASP A 135 -12.75 -14.23 10.39
CA ASP A 135 -11.70 -14.63 11.33
C ASP A 135 -11.70 -13.67 12.51
N ARG A 136 -12.21 -14.15 13.65
CA ARG A 136 -12.49 -13.34 14.85
C ARG A 136 -13.39 -12.15 14.49
N ASP A 137 -12.96 -10.92 14.78
CA ASP A 137 -13.67 -9.67 14.52
C ASP A 137 -13.30 -9.03 13.17
N ALA A 138 -12.86 -9.83 12.19
CA ALA A 138 -12.47 -9.37 10.86
C ALA A 138 -13.08 -10.19 9.72
N LEU A 139 -13.23 -9.55 8.56
CA LEU A 139 -13.40 -10.21 7.26
C LEU A 139 -12.02 -10.34 6.60
N VAL A 140 -11.67 -11.52 6.12
CA VAL A 140 -10.46 -11.76 5.32
C VAL A 140 -10.87 -12.11 3.90
N ALA A 141 -10.39 -11.32 2.93
CA ALA A 141 -10.54 -11.61 1.51
C ALA A 141 -9.20 -12.11 0.96
N THR A 142 -9.19 -13.29 0.37
CA THR A 142 -7.98 -13.95 -0.15
C THR A 142 -8.17 -14.40 -1.59
N ILE A 143 -7.19 -14.17 -2.44
CA ILE A 143 -7.05 -14.83 -3.75
C ILE A 143 -5.94 -15.87 -3.60
N PRO A 144 -6.29 -17.18 -3.52
CA PRO A 144 -5.28 -18.22 -3.45
C PRO A 144 -4.56 -18.35 -4.80
N TRP A 145 -3.22 -18.38 -4.76
CA TRP A 145 -2.39 -18.37 -5.96
C TRP A 145 -2.70 -19.50 -6.93
N GLU A 146 -2.96 -20.69 -6.40
CA GLU A 146 -3.24 -21.89 -7.16
C GLU A 146 -4.54 -21.82 -7.98
N THR A 147 -5.42 -20.89 -7.66
CA THR A 147 -6.68 -20.68 -8.40
C THR A 147 -6.50 -19.73 -9.58
N VAL A 148 -5.38 -19.01 -9.64
CA VAL A 148 -5.08 -18.07 -10.72
C VAL A 148 -4.66 -18.84 -11.97
N SER A 149 -5.43 -18.69 -13.03
CA SER A 149 -5.16 -19.26 -14.35
C SER A 149 -5.13 -18.15 -15.41
N VAL A 150 -4.17 -18.25 -16.33
CA VAL A 150 -3.98 -17.28 -17.41
C VAL A 150 -3.58 -18.05 -18.66
N GLY A 151 -4.29 -17.80 -19.78
CA GLY A 151 -3.96 -18.35 -21.09
C GLY A 151 -2.61 -17.89 -21.63
N ASP A 152 -2.10 -18.58 -22.64
CA ASP A 152 -0.70 -18.46 -23.10
C ASP A 152 -0.36 -17.06 -23.65
N GLU A 153 -1.31 -16.42 -24.35
CA GLU A 153 -1.10 -15.13 -25.04
C GLU A 153 -1.39 -13.90 -24.16
N LEU A 154 -1.89 -14.10 -22.94
CA LEU A 154 -2.39 -13.05 -22.06
C LEU A 154 -1.59 -13.01 -20.75
N ARG A 155 -1.62 -11.89 -20.05
CA ARG A 155 -0.98 -11.77 -18.74
C ARG A 155 -1.89 -11.02 -17.79
N LEU A 156 -2.25 -11.65 -16.67
CA LEU A 156 -2.89 -10.97 -15.55
C LEU A 156 -1.89 -10.00 -14.93
N LEU A 157 -2.27 -8.73 -14.80
CA LEU A 157 -1.42 -7.70 -14.23
C LEU A 157 -1.73 -7.46 -12.78
N SER A 158 -2.97 -7.09 -12.50
CA SER A 158 -3.38 -6.75 -11.15
C SER A 158 -4.82 -7.11 -10.89
N ILE A 159 -5.15 -7.39 -9.63
CA ILE A 159 -6.53 -7.54 -9.15
C ILE A 159 -6.75 -6.59 -7.98
N ARG A 160 -7.87 -5.86 -8.00
CA ARG A 160 -8.46 -5.15 -6.86
C ARG A 160 -9.63 -5.96 -6.34
N VAL A 161 -9.60 -6.27 -5.06
CA VAL A 161 -10.66 -7.01 -4.37
C VAL A 161 -11.46 -6.03 -3.53
N LEU A 162 -12.79 -6.07 -3.69
CA LEU A 162 -13.73 -5.16 -3.03
C LEU A 162 -13.32 -3.68 -3.16
N PRO A 163 -13.09 -3.17 -4.40
CA PRO A 163 -12.56 -1.82 -4.60
C PRO A 163 -13.44 -0.72 -4.00
N PHE A 164 -14.74 -0.96 -3.85
CA PHE A 164 -15.71 -0.01 -3.33
C PHE A 164 -16.31 -0.40 -1.97
N LEU A 165 -15.68 -1.31 -1.22
CA LEU A 165 -16.13 -1.64 0.14
C LEU A 165 -16.23 -0.36 0.97
N GLY A 166 -17.43 -0.03 1.42
CA GLY A 166 -17.65 1.16 2.23
C GLY A 166 -17.37 2.50 1.52
N ALA A 167 -17.34 2.53 0.18
CA ALA A 167 -17.19 3.76 -0.58
C ALA A 167 -18.33 4.75 -0.28
N GLN A 168 -18.02 6.04 -0.19
CA GLN A 168 -18.98 7.06 0.23
C GLN A 168 -18.90 8.34 -0.61
N PRO A 169 -20.03 8.97 -0.93
CA PRO A 169 -20.05 10.34 -1.48
C PRO A 169 -19.42 11.35 -0.51
N SER A 170 -19.10 12.54 -1.01
CA SER A 170 -18.56 13.65 -0.20
C SER A 170 -19.62 14.38 0.65
N SER A 171 -20.70 13.70 1.04
CA SER A 171 -21.78 14.29 1.85
C SER A 171 -21.39 14.45 3.33
N ASP A 172 -20.47 13.61 3.83
CA ASP A 172 -19.90 13.72 5.17
C ASP A 172 -18.72 14.74 5.20
N PRO A 173 -18.84 15.87 5.92
CA PRO A 173 -17.75 16.82 6.07
C PRO A 173 -16.57 16.30 6.91
N ASP A 174 -16.79 15.28 7.75
CA ASP A 174 -15.77 14.68 8.62
C ASP A 174 -15.18 13.40 8.00
N GLY A 175 -15.59 13.05 6.78
CA GLY A 175 -15.13 11.87 6.06
C GLY A 175 -13.68 11.99 5.58
N TYR A 176 -12.93 10.89 5.65
CA TYR A 176 -11.56 10.81 5.15
C TYR A 176 -11.11 9.37 4.86
N MET A 177 -10.07 9.25 4.04
CA MET A 177 -9.31 8.01 3.85
C MET A 177 -7.95 8.11 4.55
N VAL A 178 -7.53 7.05 5.22
CA VAL A 178 -6.21 6.92 5.85
C VAL A 178 -5.27 6.26 4.85
N VAL A 179 -4.18 6.95 4.50
CA VAL A 179 -3.13 6.44 3.61
C VAL A 179 -1.79 6.39 4.34
N PRO A 180 -0.98 5.35 4.14
CA PRO A 180 0.32 5.18 4.79
C PRO A 180 1.45 5.96 4.09
N ASP A 181 1.22 7.23 3.76
CA ASP A 181 2.21 8.13 3.14
C ASP A 181 3.23 8.60 4.21
N GLY A 182 4.41 7.95 4.27
CA GLY A 182 5.44 8.21 5.28
C GLY A 182 4.98 7.84 6.69
N SER A 183 4.84 8.83 7.59
CA SER A 183 4.24 8.61 8.92
C SER A 183 2.72 8.43 8.90
N GLY A 184 2.09 8.59 7.74
CA GLY A 184 0.65 8.51 7.53
C GLY A 184 0.04 9.86 7.15
N GLY A 185 -1.02 9.82 6.35
CA GLY A 185 -1.76 10.98 5.88
C GLY A 185 -3.26 10.73 5.82
N LEU A 186 -4.03 11.82 5.86
CA LEU A 186 -5.48 11.79 5.69
C LEU A 186 -5.88 12.47 4.38
N ILE A 187 -6.59 11.76 3.53
CA ILE A 187 -7.25 12.33 2.36
C ILE A 187 -8.69 12.64 2.74
N ARG A 188 -8.95 13.90 3.09
CA ARG A 188 -10.28 14.37 3.51
C ARG A 188 -11.24 14.48 2.33
N PHE A 189 -12.50 14.13 2.57
CA PHE A 189 -13.57 14.30 1.60
C PHE A 189 -13.74 15.79 1.28
N LYS A 190 -14.02 16.09 0.01
CA LYS A 190 -14.22 17.46 -0.46
C LYS A 190 -15.49 17.50 -1.28
N LYS A 191 -16.33 18.51 -1.01
CA LYS A 191 -17.55 18.75 -1.77
C LYS A 191 -17.29 19.15 -3.23
N GLN A 192 -16.14 19.75 -3.51
CA GLN A 192 -15.73 20.13 -4.86
C GLN A 192 -14.36 19.55 -5.14
N ALA A 193 -14.27 18.75 -6.19
CA ALA A 193 -13.00 18.26 -6.68
C ALA A 193 -12.22 19.41 -7.33
N SER A 194 -10.91 19.48 -7.07
CA SER A 194 -10.04 20.37 -7.83
C SER A 194 -9.80 19.79 -9.22
N LEU A 195 -9.69 20.64 -10.24
CA LEU A 195 -9.31 20.22 -11.61
C LEU A 195 -7.94 19.52 -11.67
N HIS A 196 -7.10 19.70 -10.65
CA HIS A 196 -5.78 19.06 -10.53
C HIS A 196 -5.77 17.93 -9.49
N GLN A 197 -6.92 17.54 -8.96
CA GLN A 197 -7.01 16.48 -7.97
C GLN A 197 -6.71 15.13 -8.61
N THR A 198 -5.72 14.43 -8.06
CA THR A 198 -5.33 13.09 -8.46
C THR A 198 -5.61 12.10 -7.33
N GLY A 199 -5.70 10.81 -7.67
CA GLY A 199 -5.72 9.74 -6.68
C GLY A 199 -4.34 9.53 -6.04
N PHE A 200 -4.34 8.87 -4.88
CA PHE A 200 -3.16 8.29 -4.26
C PHE A 200 -2.98 6.87 -4.79
N GLN A 201 -1.78 6.53 -5.30
CA GLN A 201 -1.50 5.22 -5.88
C GLN A 201 -0.05 4.83 -5.62
N GLU A 202 0.23 4.30 -4.44
CA GLU A 202 1.61 4.04 -4.01
C GLU A 202 1.86 2.56 -3.74
N TRP A 203 3.05 2.10 -4.15
CA TRP A 203 3.54 0.75 -3.88
C TRP A 203 3.86 0.59 -2.40
N VAL A 204 3.38 -0.49 -1.81
CA VAL A 204 3.81 -0.91 -0.48
C VAL A 204 5.30 -1.26 -0.55
N TYR A 205 6.09 -0.71 0.37
CA TYR A 205 7.55 -0.73 0.40
C TYR A 205 8.27 -0.01 -0.75
N GLY A 206 7.52 0.75 -1.56
CA GLY A 206 8.06 1.57 -2.64
C GLY A 206 8.31 0.79 -3.94
N PRO A 207 8.74 1.48 -5.01
CA PRO A 207 8.93 0.86 -6.31
C PRO A 207 10.13 -0.08 -6.32
N ASP A 208 10.05 -1.14 -7.12
CA ASP A 208 11.17 -2.04 -7.37
C ASP A 208 12.31 -1.30 -8.11
N PRO A 209 13.50 -1.14 -7.51
CA PRO A 209 14.63 -0.48 -8.15
C PRO A 209 15.21 -1.27 -9.34
N ALA A 210 14.90 -2.57 -9.46
CA ALA A 210 15.25 -3.38 -10.63
C ALA A 210 14.29 -3.16 -11.81
N SER A 211 13.14 -2.50 -11.58
CA SER A 211 12.22 -2.12 -12.65
C SER A 211 12.77 -0.92 -13.43
N ALA A 212 12.55 -0.93 -14.76
CA ALA A 212 13.14 0.05 -15.67
C ALA A 212 12.58 1.48 -15.51
N GLN A 213 11.55 1.67 -14.69
CA GLN A 213 10.91 2.96 -14.43
C GLN A 213 10.63 3.15 -12.93
N THR A 214 11.57 3.71 -12.20
CA THR A 214 11.27 4.39 -10.94
C THR A 214 10.88 5.83 -11.25
N THR A 215 9.58 6.13 -11.33
CA THR A 215 9.12 7.52 -11.28
C THR A 215 9.24 7.96 -9.83
N TYR A 216 10.26 8.78 -9.53
CA TYR A 216 10.39 9.41 -8.23
C TYR A 216 9.41 10.58 -8.15
N ASP A 217 8.41 10.47 -7.27
CA ASP A 217 7.55 11.60 -6.90
C ASP A 217 8.14 12.29 -5.66
N PRO A 218 8.67 13.53 -5.77
CA PRO A 218 9.24 14.25 -4.64
C PRO A 218 8.22 14.65 -3.57
N TYR A 219 6.92 14.52 -3.84
CA TYR A 219 5.84 14.88 -2.93
C TYR A 219 5.24 13.67 -2.20
N ARG A 220 5.79 12.47 -2.41
CA ARG A 220 5.34 11.23 -1.80
C ARG A 220 6.44 10.60 -0.97
N GLU A 221 6.04 10.07 0.17
CA GLU A 221 6.90 9.28 1.03
C GLU A 221 6.60 7.79 0.81
N PRO A 222 7.59 6.90 1.05
CA PRO A 222 7.37 5.46 0.89
C PRO A 222 6.25 4.95 1.79
N VAL A 223 5.41 4.07 1.25
CA VAL A 223 4.44 3.31 2.04
C VAL A 223 5.17 2.24 2.83
N THR A 224 5.33 2.45 4.14
CA THR A 224 6.05 1.50 5.01
C THR A 224 5.12 0.60 5.83
N LEU A 225 3.83 0.95 5.89
CA LEU A 225 2.80 0.17 6.57
C LEU A 225 1.80 -0.37 5.54
N PRO A 226 1.57 -1.68 5.47
CA PRO A 226 0.64 -2.31 4.52
C PRO A 226 -0.83 -2.12 4.97
N ILE A 227 -1.26 -0.89 5.21
CA ILE A 227 -2.60 -0.56 5.72
C ILE A 227 -3.30 0.51 4.91
N PHE A 228 -4.61 0.55 5.01
CA PHE A 228 -5.45 1.64 4.51
C PHE A 228 -6.76 1.70 5.30
N GLY A 229 -7.49 2.81 5.25
CA GLY A 229 -8.77 2.89 5.95
C GLY A 229 -9.67 3.99 5.42
N LEU A 230 -10.94 3.91 5.79
CA LEU A 230 -11.96 4.91 5.46
C LEU A 230 -12.80 5.20 6.71
N HIS A 231 -13.08 6.47 6.94
CA HIS A 231 -14.01 6.97 7.94
C HIS A 231 -15.08 7.81 7.24
N ALA A 232 -16.35 7.50 7.47
CA ALA A 232 -17.47 8.32 7.02
C ALA A 232 -18.75 7.97 7.81
N HIS A 233 -19.58 8.98 8.09
CA HIS A 233 -20.90 8.86 8.74
C HIS A 233 -20.87 8.08 10.07
N GLY A 234 -19.82 8.29 10.86
CA GLY A 234 -19.64 7.57 12.14
C GLY A 234 -19.37 6.07 11.98
N GLN A 235 -18.93 5.64 10.78
CA GLN A 235 -18.50 4.29 10.48
C GLN A 235 -17.05 4.33 9.97
N ALA A 236 -16.27 3.32 10.32
CA ALA A 236 -14.90 3.23 9.81
C ALA A 236 -14.43 1.78 9.66
N PHE A 237 -13.52 1.55 8.71
CA PHE A 237 -12.78 0.29 8.61
C PHE A 237 -11.28 0.53 8.45
N LEU A 238 -10.50 -0.47 8.86
CA LEU A 238 -9.07 -0.61 8.60
C LEU A 238 -8.85 -1.88 7.75
N GLY A 239 -8.27 -1.71 6.56
CA GLY A 239 -7.72 -2.79 5.75
C GLY A 239 -6.23 -2.99 6.06
N ILE A 240 -5.81 -4.24 6.24
CA ILE A 240 -4.42 -4.67 6.38
C ILE A 240 -4.12 -5.66 5.26
N ILE A 241 -3.10 -5.37 4.46
CA ILE A 241 -2.64 -6.26 3.40
C ILE A 241 -1.74 -7.33 4.04
N GLU A 242 -2.22 -8.57 4.14
CA GLU A 242 -1.50 -9.66 4.82
C GLU A 242 -0.64 -10.47 3.85
N GLY A 243 -1.18 -10.78 2.66
CA GLY A 243 -0.50 -11.56 1.62
C GLY A 243 -0.27 -10.74 0.35
N GLY A 244 0.93 -10.86 -0.24
CA GLY A 244 1.31 -10.16 -1.48
C GLY A 244 1.59 -8.67 -1.30
N GLN A 245 1.93 -8.23 -0.10
CA GLN A 245 2.24 -6.84 0.23
C GLN A 245 3.39 -6.27 -0.63
N GLU A 246 4.41 -7.06 -0.93
CA GLU A 246 5.59 -6.68 -1.72
C GLU A 246 5.29 -6.36 -3.18
N THR A 247 4.13 -6.77 -3.69
CA THR A 247 3.64 -6.43 -5.03
C THR A 247 2.28 -5.74 -5.00
N ALA A 248 1.92 -5.11 -3.87
CA ALA A 248 0.65 -4.40 -3.73
C ALA A 248 0.82 -2.88 -3.85
N ARG A 249 -0.24 -2.22 -4.30
CA ARG A 249 -0.42 -0.76 -4.19
C ARG A 249 -1.62 -0.44 -3.32
N VAL A 250 -1.54 0.64 -2.56
CA VAL A 250 -2.71 1.28 -1.96
C VAL A 250 -3.24 2.30 -2.95
N VAL A 251 -4.50 2.14 -3.35
CA VAL A 251 -5.19 3.03 -4.29
C VAL A 251 -6.30 3.74 -3.53
N ALA A 252 -6.18 5.06 -3.38
CA ALA A 252 -7.21 5.91 -2.78
C ALA A 252 -7.64 7.00 -3.77
N THR A 253 -8.91 7.02 -4.12
CA THR A 253 -9.45 7.93 -5.12
C THR A 253 -10.55 8.78 -4.48
N PRO A 254 -10.33 10.10 -4.35
CA PRO A 254 -11.38 11.02 -3.91
C PRO A 254 -12.51 11.12 -4.94
N ALA A 255 -13.70 11.52 -4.45
CA ALA A 255 -14.82 11.87 -5.31
C ALA A 255 -14.44 12.98 -6.31
N GLY A 256 -14.95 12.87 -7.54
CA GLY A 256 -14.76 13.80 -8.65
C GLY A 256 -13.49 13.57 -9.48
N VAL A 257 -12.62 12.61 -9.12
CA VAL A 257 -11.48 12.21 -9.98
C VAL A 257 -11.92 11.22 -11.06
N ILE A 258 -12.77 10.27 -10.69
CA ILE A 258 -13.29 9.23 -11.59
C ILE A 258 -14.81 9.08 -11.41
N THR A 259 -15.24 8.92 -10.16
CA THR A 259 -16.64 8.74 -9.75
C THR A 259 -16.97 9.77 -8.66
N GLU A 260 -18.24 9.94 -8.33
CA GLU A 260 -18.68 10.79 -7.20
C GLU A 260 -18.43 10.16 -5.81
N LEU A 261 -17.62 9.10 -5.76
CA LEU A 261 -17.30 8.34 -4.55
C LEU A 261 -15.86 8.55 -4.11
N ASN A 262 -15.68 8.64 -2.80
CA ASN A 262 -14.40 8.44 -2.15
C ASN A 262 -14.26 6.95 -1.85
N TRP A 263 -13.21 6.32 -2.37
CA TRP A 263 -12.94 4.89 -2.18
C TRP A 263 -11.45 4.61 -2.07
N ILE A 264 -11.12 3.57 -1.31
CA ILE A 264 -9.75 3.15 -1.05
C ILE A 264 -9.67 1.62 -0.98
N THR A 265 -8.65 1.04 -1.60
CA THR A 265 -8.47 -0.41 -1.67
C THR A 265 -7.00 -0.80 -1.89
N ALA A 266 -6.73 -2.10 -1.82
CA ALA A 266 -5.47 -2.70 -2.26
C ALA A 266 -5.58 -3.17 -3.72
N GLU A 267 -4.53 -2.95 -4.48
CA GLU A 267 -4.33 -3.49 -5.83
C GLU A 267 -3.13 -4.43 -5.82
N PHE A 268 -3.36 -5.71 -6.11
CA PHE A 268 -2.34 -6.74 -6.06
C PHE A 268 -1.78 -7.04 -7.44
N PHE A 269 -0.47 -6.91 -7.62
CA PHE A 269 0.17 -7.21 -8.90
C PHE A 269 0.63 -8.68 -8.96
N TYR A 270 0.41 -9.27 -10.12
CA TYR A 270 0.85 -10.61 -10.54
C TYR A 270 1.91 -10.55 -11.63
N SER A 271 1.97 -9.44 -12.38
CA SER A 271 3.07 -9.14 -13.31
C SER A 271 3.18 -7.63 -13.43
N GLN A 272 4.36 -7.14 -13.82
CA GLN A 272 4.60 -5.72 -14.01
C GLN A 272 5.08 -5.41 -15.43
N PRO A 273 4.70 -4.24 -15.97
CA PRO A 273 5.30 -3.73 -17.19
C PRO A 273 6.75 -3.34 -16.97
N VAL A 274 7.62 -3.84 -17.83
CA VAL A 274 9.04 -3.48 -17.85
C VAL A 274 9.36 -2.82 -19.18
N MET A 275 9.95 -1.64 -19.18
CA MET A 275 10.41 -1.01 -20.41
C MET A 275 11.74 -1.62 -20.87
N MET A 276 11.70 -2.45 -21.90
CA MET A 276 12.90 -2.93 -22.57
C MET A 276 13.49 -1.81 -23.42
N ARG A 277 14.69 -1.35 -23.07
CA ARG A 277 15.39 -0.35 -23.87
C ARG A 277 15.80 -0.94 -25.21
N THR A 278 15.30 -0.37 -26.31
CA THR A 278 15.65 -0.77 -27.68
C THR A 278 16.84 0.00 -28.24
N SER A 279 17.27 1.08 -27.57
CA SER A 279 18.48 1.80 -27.93
C SER A 279 19.15 2.45 -26.71
N ARG A 280 20.44 2.76 -26.85
CA ARG A 280 21.19 3.55 -25.86
C ARG A 280 20.66 4.98 -25.68
N GLN A 281 19.87 5.49 -26.63
CA GLN A 281 19.32 6.86 -26.61
C GLN A 281 17.87 6.94 -26.09
N GLY A 282 17.34 5.88 -25.46
CA GLY A 282 16.13 5.98 -24.64
C GLY A 282 14.82 5.62 -25.34
N GLY A 283 14.87 5.05 -26.55
CA GLY A 283 13.73 4.31 -27.09
C GLY A 283 13.55 3.00 -26.30
N GLY A 284 12.31 2.63 -26.00
CA GLY A 284 12.01 1.35 -25.35
C GLY A 284 10.66 0.80 -25.76
N ILE A 285 10.56 -0.53 -25.77
CA ILE A 285 9.30 -1.26 -25.95
C ILE A 285 8.86 -1.72 -24.56
N ARG A 286 7.60 -1.46 -24.20
CA ARG A 286 7.01 -2.03 -23.00
C ARG A 286 6.88 -3.54 -23.22
N VAL A 287 7.62 -4.32 -22.45
CA VAL A 287 7.49 -5.76 -22.35
C VAL A 287 7.03 -6.10 -20.92
N PHE A 288 6.77 -7.37 -20.65
CA PHE A 288 6.28 -7.79 -19.34
C PHE A 288 7.29 -8.73 -18.73
N ASP A 289 7.31 -8.75 -17.41
CA ASP A 289 7.94 -9.90 -16.76
C ASP A 289 7.11 -11.12 -17.11
N GLU A 290 7.74 -12.05 -17.84
CA GLU A 290 7.12 -13.32 -18.23
C GLU A 290 6.93 -14.23 -17.01
N ASN A 291 7.61 -13.91 -15.88
CA ASN A 291 7.45 -14.62 -14.63
C ASN A 291 6.40 -13.90 -13.78
N PRO A 292 5.27 -14.55 -13.47
CA PRO A 292 4.32 -13.98 -12.55
C PRO A 292 4.86 -14.03 -11.12
N PHE A 293 4.40 -13.09 -10.28
CA PHE A 293 4.68 -13.07 -8.86
C PHE A 293 3.81 -14.11 -8.14
N PRO A 294 4.37 -15.20 -7.60
CA PRO A 294 3.58 -16.24 -6.96
C PRO A 294 3.06 -15.79 -5.60
N GLY A 295 2.24 -16.64 -4.98
CA GLY A 295 1.78 -16.49 -3.60
C GLY A 295 0.39 -15.85 -3.49
N ASP A 296 -0.23 -16.06 -2.34
CA ASP A 296 -1.60 -15.59 -2.10
C ASP A 296 -1.64 -14.07 -1.99
N ARG A 297 -2.81 -13.51 -2.29
CA ARG A 297 -3.11 -12.09 -2.08
C ARG A 297 -4.21 -11.98 -1.05
N SER A 298 -3.99 -11.25 0.02
CA SER A 298 -5.04 -11.15 1.05
C SER A 298 -5.11 -9.79 1.74
N VAL A 299 -6.34 -9.39 2.06
CA VAL A 299 -6.64 -8.21 2.87
C VAL A 299 -7.54 -8.63 4.03
N ARG A 300 -7.13 -8.24 5.24
CA ARG A 300 -7.96 -8.31 6.45
C ARG A 300 -8.62 -6.96 6.72
N PHE A 301 -9.94 -6.97 6.84
CA PHE A 301 -10.75 -5.81 7.16
C PHE A 301 -11.26 -5.89 8.61
N TYR A 302 -10.88 -4.91 9.42
CA TYR A 302 -11.48 -4.65 10.72
C TYR A 302 -12.49 -3.52 10.60
N PHE A 303 -13.72 -3.77 11.04
CA PHE A 303 -14.77 -2.75 11.10
C PHE A 303 -14.80 -2.15 12.51
N LEU A 304 -14.57 -0.85 12.61
CA LEU A 304 -14.51 -0.14 13.89
C LEU A 304 -15.91 0.08 14.47
N ARG A 305 -15.96 0.17 15.80
CA ARG A 305 -17.19 0.49 16.52
C ARG A 305 -17.54 1.97 16.33
N PRO A 306 -18.83 2.34 16.25
CA PRO A 306 -19.26 3.70 15.95
C PRO A 306 -18.81 4.75 16.99
N GLU A 307 -18.50 4.36 18.24
CA GLU A 307 -17.96 5.27 19.25
C GLU A 307 -16.45 5.52 19.10
N LYS A 308 -15.79 4.76 18.22
CA LYS A 308 -14.33 4.59 18.14
C LYS A 308 -13.87 4.43 16.69
N THR A 309 -14.18 5.42 15.85
CA THR A 309 -13.97 5.36 14.40
C THR A 309 -12.78 6.16 13.90
N ALA A 310 -12.12 6.96 14.74
CA ALA A 310 -11.09 7.85 14.25
C ALA A 310 -9.83 7.09 13.81
N TYR A 311 -8.94 7.79 13.09
CA TYR A 311 -7.69 7.19 12.61
C TYR A 311 -6.79 6.71 13.76
N VAL A 312 -6.98 7.25 14.97
CA VAL A 312 -6.28 6.80 16.18
C VAL A 312 -6.68 5.37 16.52
N GLU A 313 -7.98 5.06 16.48
CA GLU A 313 -8.48 3.71 16.73
C GLU A 313 -8.07 2.73 15.63
N MET A 314 -7.94 3.19 14.38
CA MET A 314 -7.31 2.39 13.31
C MET A 314 -5.84 2.07 13.67
N ALA A 315 -5.06 3.03 14.15
CA ALA A 315 -3.67 2.81 14.55
C ALA A 315 -3.57 1.87 15.78
N GLU A 316 -4.46 2.00 16.77
CA GLU A 316 -4.54 1.09 17.91
C GLU A 316 -4.90 -0.34 17.48
N ARG A 317 -5.82 -0.48 16.52
CA ARG A 317 -6.19 -1.77 15.95
C ARG A 317 -5.02 -2.40 15.20
N TYR A 318 -4.31 -1.64 14.38
CA TYR A 318 -3.13 -2.13 13.67
C TYR A 318 -2.00 -2.54 14.64
N ARG A 319 -1.75 -1.76 15.69
CA ARG A 319 -0.81 -2.15 16.76
C ARG A 319 -1.21 -3.48 17.41
N SER A 320 -2.49 -3.65 17.71
CA SER A 320 -3.00 -4.89 18.30
C SER A 320 -2.83 -6.09 17.36
N TYR A 321 -3.03 -5.88 16.06
CA TYR A 321 -2.73 -6.87 15.03
C TYR A 321 -1.24 -7.25 15.01
N LEU A 322 -0.33 -6.27 14.98
CA LEU A 322 1.12 -6.52 14.99
C LEU A 322 1.54 -7.33 16.21
N MET A 323 1.01 -7.01 17.39
CA MET A 323 1.31 -7.74 18.62
C MET A 323 0.73 -9.14 18.62
N GLY A 324 -0.53 -9.30 18.18
CA GLY A 324 -1.26 -10.56 18.26
C GLY A 324 -0.95 -11.57 17.15
N PHE A 325 -0.68 -11.09 15.93
CA PHE A 325 -0.44 -11.94 14.74
C PHE A 325 1.03 -11.96 14.31
N GLN A 326 1.76 -10.86 14.46
CA GLN A 326 3.17 -10.78 14.04
C GLN A 326 4.17 -10.88 15.20
N GLY A 327 3.68 -11.01 16.44
CA GLY A 327 4.54 -11.16 17.62
C GLY A 327 5.35 -9.90 17.95
N ALA A 328 4.90 -8.72 17.50
CA ALA A 328 5.56 -7.47 17.86
C ALA A 328 5.46 -7.26 19.38
N GLU A 329 6.59 -6.94 20.01
CA GLU A 329 6.63 -6.69 21.45
C GLU A 329 6.77 -5.19 21.72
N ARG A 330 6.14 -4.75 22.80
CA ARG A 330 6.37 -3.40 23.31
C ARG A 330 7.80 -3.34 23.81
N LEU A 331 8.61 -2.44 23.23
CA LEU A 331 9.94 -2.15 23.74
C LEU A 331 9.85 -1.66 25.19
N ALA A 332 10.59 -2.31 26.08
CA ALA A 332 10.83 -1.80 27.42
C ALA A 332 11.65 -0.52 27.28
N HIS A 333 11.03 0.63 27.57
CA HIS A 333 11.75 1.89 27.61
C HIS A 333 11.70 2.45 29.02
N ASP A 334 12.79 2.22 29.76
CA ASP A 334 13.01 2.78 31.09
C ASP A 334 13.67 4.17 31.02
N ALA A 335 13.56 4.89 29.90
CA ALA A 335 14.09 6.24 29.82
C ALA A 335 13.15 7.20 30.54
N LYS A 336 13.69 7.91 31.53
CA LYS A 336 12.95 8.94 32.29
C LYS A 336 12.69 10.19 31.45
N THR A 337 13.45 10.37 30.36
CA THR A 337 13.34 11.46 29.39
C THR A 337 13.55 10.92 27.97
N PRO A 338 12.87 11.47 26.94
CA PRO A 338 13.09 11.06 25.55
C PRO A 338 14.55 11.31 25.13
N PRO A 339 15.25 10.32 24.53
CA PRO A 339 16.63 10.51 24.11
C PRO A 339 16.73 11.47 22.93
N LEU A 340 17.78 12.31 22.93
CA LEU A 340 18.13 13.15 21.79
C LEU A 340 19.15 12.43 20.90
N LEU A 341 18.78 12.18 19.64
CA LEU A 341 19.71 11.71 18.62
C LEU A 341 20.48 12.90 18.03
N VAL A 342 21.77 12.97 18.33
CA VAL A 342 22.70 13.94 17.74
C VAL A 342 23.40 13.29 16.56
N ARG A 343 23.03 13.70 15.34
CA ARG A 343 23.68 13.24 14.12
C ARG A 343 24.77 14.20 13.67
N PHE A 344 26.02 13.75 13.73
CA PHE A 344 27.18 14.49 13.23
C PHE A 344 27.44 14.23 11.75
N PHE A 345 27.80 15.29 11.05
CA PHE A 345 28.33 15.23 9.70
C PHE A 345 29.86 15.23 9.77
N GLY A 346 30.47 14.10 9.41
CA GLY A 346 31.90 13.84 9.58
C GLY A 346 32.74 14.56 8.53
N ALA A 347 32.99 13.92 7.40
CA ALA A 347 33.76 14.49 6.30
C ALA A 347 33.03 14.40 4.96
N ASP A 348 33.24 15.39 4.11
CA ASP A 348 32.89 15.35 2.69
C ASP A 348 33.94 16.13 1.89
N PHE A 349 33.81 16.11 0.57
CA PHE A 349 34.68 16.85 -0.32
C PHE A 349 34.09 18.20 -0.70
N GLU A 350 34.96 19.19 -0.76
CA GLU A 350 34.69 20.47 -1.41
C GLU A 350 35.36 20.50 -2.80
N SER A 351 34.71 21.18 -3.76
CA SER A 351 35.27 21.38 -5.10
C SER A 351 36.32 22.49 -5.07
N GLY A 352 37.57 22.15 -5.35
CA GLY A 352 38.67 23.10 -5.54
C GLY A 352 39.13 23.21 -6.98
N SER A 353 39.94 24.23 -7.30
CA SER A 353 40.48 24.48 -8.64
C SER A 353 41.33 23.33 -9.22
N PHE A 354 41.83 22.43 -8.37
CA PHE A 354 42.66 21.29 -8.77
C PHE A 354 42.02 19.93 -8.42
N GLY A 355 40.71 19.91 -8.21
CA GLY A 355 39.95 18.71 -7.87
C GLY A 355 39.32 18.77 -6.48
N ARG A 356 38.80 17.61 -6.04
CA ARG A 356 38.09 17.48 -4.77
C ARG A 356 39.06 17.48 -3.59
N VAL A 357 38.82 18.32 -2.59
CA VAL A 357 39.61 18.39 -1.35
C VAL A 357 38.76 17.87 -0.20
N MET A 358 39.32 16.97 0.62
CA MET A 358 38.63 16.45 1.79
C MET A 358 38.51 17.54 2.86
N GLN A 359 37.30 17.81 3.32
CA GLN A 359 37.01 18.74 4.39
C GLN A 359 36.43 18.00 5.61
N PRO A 360 37.10 18.05 6.77
CA PRO A 360 36.49 17.63 8.02
C PRO A 360 35.46 18.68 8.46
N MET A 361 34.22 18.25 8.66
CA MET A 361 33.12 19.11 9.09
C MET A 361 32.94 19.02 10.61
N THR A 362 32.86 17.81 11.15
CA THR A 362 32.96 17.54 12.59
C THR A 362 34.00 16.45 12.80
N THR A 363 35.10 16.78 13.47
CA THR A 363 36.12 15.79 13.89
C THR A 363 35.66 14.96 15.09
N PHE A 364 36.28 13.81 15.33
CA PHE A 364 35.91 12.95 16.46
C PHE A 364 36.12 13.65 17.82
N THR A 365 37.14 14.50 17.93
CA THR A 365 37.38 15.32 19.13
C THR A 365 36.28 16.35 19.33
N GLN A 366 35.91 17.10 18.28
CA GLN A 366 34.81 18.08 18.36
C GLN A 366 33.47 17.42 18.70
N ALA A 367 33.21 16.21 18.20
CA ALA A 367 32.01 15.48 18.56
C ALA A 367 31.96 15.17 20.07
N ALA A 368 33.08 14.80 20.69
CA ALA A 368 33.18 14.61 22.13
C ALA A 368 32.96 15.92 22.91
N GLU A 369 33.53 17.04 22.44
CA GLU A 369 33.33 18.37 23.03
C GLU A 369 31.86 18.81 22.96
N ILE A 370 31.19 18.62 21.83
CA ILE A 370 29.77 18.94 21.66
C ILE A 370 28.92 18.11 22.62
N VAL A 371 29.16 16.81 22.72
CA VAL A 371 28.45 15.94 23.67
C VAL A 371 28.65 16.42 25.10
N GLU A 372 29.87 16.82 25.48
CA GLU A 372 30.12 17.36 26.82
C GLU A 372 29.35 18.66 27.08
N VAL A 373 29.28 19.57 26.10
CA VAL A 373 28.48 20.80 26.20
C VAL A 373 26.99 20.49 26.36
N LEU A 374 26.45 19.52 25.63
CA LEU A 374 25.05 19.12 25.72
C LEU A 374 24.73 18.52 27.09
N GLN A 375 25.59 17.64 27.61
CA GLN A 375 25.44 17.08 28.96
C GLN A 375 25.52 18.17 30.03
N LYS A 376 26.49 19.10 29.94
CA LYS A 376 26.60 20.24 30.87
C LYS A 376 25.38 21.17 30.83
N SER A 377 24.65 21.17 29.71
CA SER A 377 23.40 21.92 29.53
C SER A 377 22.15 21.15 30.00
N GLY A 378 22.32 19.97 30.58
CA GLY A 378 21.23 19.15 31.14
C GLY A 378 20.59 18.15 30.17
N ILE A 379 21.24 17.84 29.05
CA ILE A 379 20.78 16.81 28.11
C ILE A 379 21.50 15.50 28.43
N ASP A 380 20.89 14.71 29.31
CA ASP A 380 21.50 13.49 29.85
C ASP A 380 21.34 12.27 28.93
N GLU A 381 20.16 12.12 28.32
CA GLU A 381 19.83 10.99 27.44
C GLU A 381 20.20 11.32 25.98
N LEU A 382 21.37 10.86 25.54
CA LEU A 382 21.92 11.13 24.22
C LEU A 382 22.17 9.84 23.44
N TRP A 383 21.90 9.88 22.15
CA TRP A 383 22.38 8.92 21.16
C TRP A 383 23.21 9.68 20.15
N VAL A 384 24.37 9.15 19.78
CA VAL A 384 25.24 9.80 18.79
C VAL A 384 25.22 8.99 17.51
N SER A 385 24.85 9.63 16.40
CA SER A 385 25.02 9.06 15.06
C SER A 385 26.09 9.81 14.30
N TYR A 386 26.91 9.11 13.52
CA TYR A 386 28.02 9.68 12.79
C TYR A 386 27.96 9.32 11.31
N MET A 387 27.64 10.29 10.47
CA MET A 387 27.61 10.13 9.02
C MET A 387 28.95 10.54 8.40
N GLY A 388 29.45 9.77 7.44
CA GLY A 388 30.73 10.08 6.76
C GLY A 388 31.95 9.97 7.69
N TRP A 389 31.92 9.06 8.65
CA TRP A 389 33.02 8.73 9.57
C TRP A 389 34.17 7.97 8.89
N ASN A 390 33.84 7.29 7.80
CA ASN A 390 34.67 6.33 7.10
C ASN A 390 35.58 7.01 6.05
N ASN A 391 36.59 6.29 5.58
CA ASN A 391 37.53 6.77 4.57
C ASN A 391 36.81 7.31 3.34
N LEU A 392 37.24 8.48 2.87
CA LEU A 392 36.61 9.25 1.80
C LEU A 392 35.23 9.85 2.17
N GLY A 393 34.90 9.91 3.47
CA GLY A 393 33.75 10.62 4.01
C GLY A 393 32.39 10.08 3.57
N ILE A 394 31.37 10.95 3.56
CA ILE A 394 29.98 10.63 3.23
C ILE A 394 29.80 10.05 1.82
N ASN A 395 30.76 10.27 0.92
CA ASN A 395 30.76 9.77 -0.46
C ASN A 395 31.81 8.69 -0.70
N GLY A 396 32.32 8.09 0.38
CA GLY A 396 33.34 7.07 0.32
C GLY A 396 32.88 5.74 -0.25
N ASN A 397 33.85 4.83 -0.38
CA ASN A 397 33.66 3.52 -0.98
C ASN A 397 32.72 2.65 -0.12
N LEU A 398 31.73 2.03 -0.77
CA LEU A 398 30.85 1.03 -0.20
C LEU A 398 30.90 -0.24 -1.08
N PRO A 399 31.07 -1.43 -0.48
CA PRO A 399 31.07 -1.71 0.96
C PRO A 399 32.43 -1.51 1.66
N LYS A 400 33.52 -1.17 0.93
CA LYS A 400 34.88 -0.99 1.47
C LYS A 400 35.08 0.38 2.15
N ARG A 401 34.38 0.58 3.28
CA ARG A 401 34.34 1.82 4.06
C ARG A 401 35.58 2.10 4.91
N LEU A 402 36.22 1.08 5.45
CA LEU A 402 37.38 1.24 6.34
C LEU A 402 38.63 1.73 5.59
N PRO A 403 39.57 2.41 6.28
CA PRO A 403 39.57 2.79 7.70
C PRO A 403 38.65 3.99 8.02
N ALA A 404 38.66 4.50 9.26
CA ALA A 404 38.08 5.81 9.56
C ALA A 404 38.88 6.94 8.88
N GLU A 405 38.21 8.04 8.51
CA GLU A 405 38.83 9.14 7.77
C GLU A 405 39.95 9.82 8.59
N LYS A 406 41.12 9.99 7.97
CA LYS A 406 42.29 10.56 8.63
C LYS A 406 42.06 12.01 9.05
N ALA A 407 41.37 12.79 8.20
CA ALA A 407 41.04 14.19 8.51
C ALA A 407 40.16 14.35 9.76
N LEU A 408 39.43 13.31 10.16
CA LEU A 408 38.59 13.30 11.38
C LEU A 408 39.35 12.89 12.64
N GLY A 409 40.59 12.41 12.51
CA GLY A 409 41.38 11.80 13.59
C GLY A 409 41.69 10.31 13.38
N GLY A 410 41.21 9.71 12.28
CA GLY A 410 41.47 8.32 11.92
C GLY A 410 40.95 7.30 12.94
N ASN A 411 41.44 6.07 12.83
CA ASN A 411 41.01 4.96 13.70
C ASN A 411 41.25 5.24 15.20
N GLN A 412 42.31 5.98 15.53
CA GLN A 412 42.62 6.33 16.91
C GLN A 412 41.60 7.32 17.47
N GLY A 413 41.31 8.42 16.76
CA GLY A 413 40.29 9.39 17.19
C GLY A 413 38.90 8.78 17.29
N LEU A 414 38.54 7.90 16.35
CA LEU A 414 37.26 7.17 16.43
C LEU A 414 37.20 6.28 17.69
N ARG A 415 38.29 5.57 18.00
CA ARG A 415 38.37 4.73 19.21
C ARG A 415 38.27 5.57 20.49
N GLU A 416 38.89 6.74 20.50
CA GLU A 416 38.80 7.67 21.63
C GLU A 416 37.37 8.18 21.83
N LEU A 417 36.68 8.60 20.76
CA LEU A 417 35.28 8.99 20.82
C LEU A 417 34.39 7.82 21.30
N ALA A 418 34.55 6.63 20.73
CA ALA A 418 33.77 5.47 21.15
C ALA A 418 33.97 5.16 22.65
N ASN A 419 35.21 5.22 23.15
CA ASN A 419 35.50 5.03 24.56
C ASN A 419 34.93 6.16 25.43
N PHE A 420 34.96 7.41 24.96
CA PHE A 420 34.41 8.57 25.65
C PHE A 420 32.89 8.45 25.85
N LEU A 421 32.17 8.01 24.81
CA LEU A 421 30.72 7.81 24.82
C LEU A 421 30.33 6.56 25.63
N ALA A 422 31.05 5.44 25.45
CA ALA A 422 30.80 4.21 26.19
C ALA A 422 30.93 4.39 27.71
N LYS A 423 31.94 5.15 28.18
CA LYS A 423 32.10 5.49 29.61
C LYS A 423 30.92 6.27 30.19
N ARG A 424 30.10 6.89 29.34
CA ARG A 424 28.91 7.67 29.71
C ARG A 424 27.60 6.94 29.42
N GLY A 425 27.66 5.70 28.94
CA GLY A 425 26.47 4.95 28.52
C GLY A 425 25.79 5.51 27.27
N ILE A 426 26.46 6.36 26.49
CA ILE A 426 25.90 6.96 25.27
C ILE A 426 26.13 6.01 24.09
N PRO A 427 25.08 5.54 23.41
CA PRO A 427 25.22 4.73 22.20
C PRO A 427 25.87 5.53 21.05
N LEU A 428 26.83 4.90 20.37
CA LEU A 428 27.43 5.41 19.13
C LEU A 428 26.96 4.56 17.94
N ILE A 429 26.30 5.21 17.00
CA ILE A 429 25.88 4.66 15.72
C ILE A 429 26.81 5.20 14.64
N LEU A 430 27.51 4.31 13.95
CA LEU A 430 28.27 4.67 12.75
C LEU A 430 27.38 4.41 11.54
N GLU A 431 26.97 5.48 10.85
CA GLU A 431 26.07 5.32 9.72
C GLU A 431 26.77 4.64 8.57
N ASP A 432 26.06 3.68 7.99
CA ASP A 432 26.56 2.83 6.94
C ASP A 432 25.41 2.39 6.05
N ASN A 433 25.73 2.04 4.81
CA ASN A 433 24.72 1.60 3.85
C ASN A 433 25.18 0.32 3.17
N TYR A 434 24.40 -0.73 3.37
CA TYR A 434 24.66 -2.08 2.83
C TYR A 434 23.85 -2.37 1.57
N SER A 435 22.87 -1.52 1.21
CA SER A 435 22.10 -1.64 -0.03
C SER A 435 22.71 -0.86 -1.20
N LEU A 436 23.60 0.11 -0.92
CA LEU A 436 24.32 0.90 -1.91
C LEU A 436 25.76 0.41 -2.07
N ALA A 437 26.16 0.20 -3.32
CA ALA A 437 27.54 -0.05 -3.69
C ALA A 437 28.04 1.08 -4.58
N ARG A 438 29.22 1.60 -4.24
CA ARG A 438 29.90 2.65 -5.01
C ARG A 438 31.37 2.66 -4.65
N GLY A 439 32.22 3.06 -5.58
CA GLY A 439 33.59 3.31 -5.20
C GLY A 439 34.52 3.56 -6.37
N THR A 440 35.72 4.02 -6.01
CA THR A 440 36.85 4.17 -6.93
C THR A 440 37.98 3.23 -6.50
N ARG A 441 38.96 2.98 -7.37
CA ARG A 441 40.22 2.27 -7.05
C ARG A 441 40.02 0.91 -6.33
N ASN A 442 39.43 -0.07 -7.02
CA ASN A 442 39.14 -1.43 -6.49
C ASN A 442 38.12 -1.48 -5.32
N GLY A 443 37.36 -0.40 -5.08
CA GLY A 443 36.29 -0.34 -4.09
C GLY A 443 35.05 -1.16 -4.46
N PHE A 444 34.61 -1.03 -5.71
CA PHE A 444 33.43 -1.66 -6.30
C PHE A 444 33.59 -1.70 -7.82
N ARG A 445 33.17 -2.80 -8.47
CA ARG A 445 33.17 -2.98 -9.93
C ARG A 445 31.75 -3.21 -10.42
N SER A 446 31.11 -2.15 -10.87
CA SER A 446 29.71 -2.19 -11.29
C SER A 446 29.42 -3.21 -12.42
N THR A 447 30.41 -3.53 -13.25
CA THR A 447 30.25 -4.51 -14.34
C THR A 447 30.19 -5.96 -13.88
N SER A 448 30.64 -6.30 -12.67
CA SER A 448 30.65 -7.68 -12.17
C SER A 448 29.95 -7.84 -10.82
N GLU A 449 29.79 -6.75 -10.06
CA GLU A 449 29.34 -6.79 -8.67
C GLU A 449 27.99 -6.06 -8.44
N ALA A 450 27.46 -5.33 -9.44
CA ALA A 450 26.19 -4.63 -9.29
C ALA A 450 24.99 -5.55 -9.53
N SER A 451 23.89 -5.28 -8.82
CA SER A 451 22.56 -5.82 -9.14
C SER A 451 22.13 -5.40 -10.55
N ARG A 452 21.29 -6.24 -11.16
CA ARG A 452 20.87 -6.08 -12.54
C ARG A 452 19.36 -6.17 -12.71
N THR A 453 18.85 -5.44 -13.69
CA THR A 453 17.47 -5.58 -14.15
C THR A 453 17.29 -6.89 -14.93
N ALA A 454 16.04 -7.25 -15.24
CA ALA A 454 15.73 -8.38 -16.13
C ALA A 454 16.40 -8.28 -17.52
N PHE A 455 16.76 -7.08 -17.97
CA PHE A 455 17.49 -6.86 -19.24
C PHE A 455 19.00 -6.80 -19.08
N ASN A 456 19.54 -7.25 -17.94
CA ASN A 456 20.97 -7.27 -17.63
C ASN A 456 21.58 -5.86 -17.52
N ASP A 457 20.76 -4.80 -17.43
CA ASP A 457 21.23 -3.43 -17.16
C ASP A 457 21.65 -3.28 -15.70
N ILE A 458 22.67 -2.47 -15.44
CA ILE A 458 23.10 -2.16 -14.06
C ILE A 458 22.03 -1.32 -13.38
N VAL A 459 21.53 -1.78 -12.23
CA VAL A 459 20.65 -1.00 -11.36
C VAL A 459 21.45 0.16 -10.79
N ARG A 460 20.98 1.39 -11.05
CA ARG A 460 21.63 2.61 -10.57
C ARG A 460 20.71 3.34 -9.61
N TYR A 461 21.21 3.58 -8.41
CA TYR A 461 20.57 4.51 -7.48
C TYR A 461 21.08 5.93 -7.75
N ILE A 462 20.19 6.82 -8.19
CA ILE A 462 20.48 8.24 -8.37
C ILE A 462 19.86 8.97 -7.19
N ARG A 463 20.66 9.71 -6.41
CA ARG A 463 20.11 10.53 -5.31
C ARG A 463 19.21 11.62 -5.91
N PRO A 464 18.00 11.82 -5.37
CA PRO A 464 17.18 12.98 -5.72
C PRO A 464 17.99 14.29 -5.57
N GLY A 465 17.97 15.13 -6.60
CA GLY A 465 18.63 16.45 -6.56
C GLY A 465 20.11 16.50 -6.95
N GLN A 466 20.73 15.39 -7.37
CA GLN A 466 22.03 15.43 -8.05
C GLN A 466 21.88 15.04 -9.52
N SER A 467 21.91 16.06 -10.39
CA SER A 467 21.99 15.94 -11.85
C SER A 467 23.41 15.64 -12.32
#